data_AF-A0A3B3Q7A0-F1
#
_entry.id   AF-A0A3B3Q7A0-F1
#
_cell.length_a   1.000
_cell.length_b   1.000
_cell.length_c   1.000
_cell.angle_alpha   90.00
_cell.angle_beta   90.00
_cell.angle_gamma   90.00
#
_symmetry.space_group_name_H-M   'P 1'
#
loop_
_entity.id
_entity.type
_entity.pdbx_description
1 polymer ?
#
loop_
_entity_poly.entity_id
_entity_poly.type
_entity_poly.pdbx_seq_one_letter_code
_entity_poly.pdbx_strand_id
1 'polypeptide(L)'
;MREIVHIQAGQCGNQIGAKFWEVISDEHGIDPTGNYVGDSDLQLERISVYYNEASSSKYVPRAILVDLEPGTMDSVRSGAFGHLFRPDNFIFGYTAIQELFKRISEQFTAMFRRKAFLHWYTGEGMDEMEFTEAESNMNDLVSEYQQYQDATAEEEGEMYEDDEEESEVQGPK
;
A
#
# COMPACT_ATOMS: atom_id res chain seq x y z
N MET A 1 22.83 8.51 -7.42
CA MET A 1 22.22 7.65 -6.38
C MET A 1 21.30 6.67 -7.09
N ARG A 2 21.23 5.40 -6.64
CA ARG A 2 20.27 4.41 -7.17
C ARG A 2 19.30 4.09 -6.05
N GLU A 3 18.01 4.14 -6.32
CA GLU A 3 16.94 3.85 -5.37
C GLU A 3 16.21 2.59 -5.83
N ILE A 4 15.80 1.75 -4.88
CA ILE A 4 15.05 0.54 -5.16
C ILE A 4 13.73 0.59 -4.41
N VAL A 5 12.63 0.35 -5.12
CA VAL A 5 11.32 0.08 -4.53
C VAL A 5 11.17 -1.43 -4.43
N HIS A 6 11.02 -1.95 -3.22
CA HIS A 6 10.76 -3.36 -2.96
C HIS A 6 9.26 -3.64 -3.00
N ILE A 7 8.86 -4.74 -3.64
CA ILE A 7 7.48 -5.21 -3.64
C ILE A 7 7.49 -6.67 -3.21
N GLN A 8 6.68 -6.98 -2.20
CA GLN A 8 6.45 -8.34 -1.70
C GLN A 8 4.95 -8.62 -1.79
N ALA A 9 4.59 -9.81 -2.26
CA ALA A 9 3.21 -10.18 -2.53
C ALA A 9 2.88 -11.59 -2.04
N GLY A 10 1.69 -11.74 -1.46
CA GLY A 10 1.14 -12.98 -0.93
C GLY A 10 1.82 -13.47 0.35
N GLN A 11 1.22 -14.47 1.00
CA GLN A 11 1.63 -14.95 2.31
C GLN A 11 3.13 -15.31 2.39
N CYS A 12 3.61 -16.12 1.44
CA CYS A 12 5.02 -16.53 1.39
C CYS A 12 5.95 -15.34 1.11
N GLY A 13 5.60 -14.47 0.15
CA GLY A 13 6.38 -13.28 -0.18
C GLY A 13 6.49 -12.32 1.00
N ASN A 14 5.40 -12.14 1.75
CA ASN A 14 5.38 -11.29 2.93
C ASN A 14 6.21 -11.85 4.09
N GLN A 15 6.22 -13.17 4.30
CA GLN A 15 7.07 -13.80 5.32
C GLN A 15 8.57 -13.67 4.99
N ILE A 16 8.94 -13.95 3.73
CA ILE A 16 10.33 -13.82 3.28
C ILE A 16 10.76 -12.35 3.32
N GLY A 17 9.91 -11.45 2.83
CA GLY A 17 10.15 -10.01 2.84
C GLY A 17 10.34 -9.46 4.25
N ALA A 18 9.52 -9.89 5.22
CA ALA A 18 9.71 -9.52 6.63
C ALA A 18 11.09 -9.93 7.15
N LYS A 19 11.56 -11.16 6.86
CA LYS A 19 12.92 -11.60 7.23
C LYS A 19 14.03 -10.84 6.50
N PHE A 20 13.82 -10.51 5.23
CA PHE A 20 14.74 -9.64 4.50
C PHE A 20 14.88 -8.28 5.20
N TRP A 21 13.77 -7.65 5.57
CA TRP A 21 13.77 -6.35 6.24
C TRP A 21 14.33 -6.39 7.67
N GLU A 22 14.16 -7.48 8.40
CA GLU A 22 14.86 -7.72 9.68
C GLU A 22 16.38 -7.67 9.47
N VAL A 23 16.90 -8.53 8.59
CA VAL A 23 18.34 -8.69 8.38
C VAL A 23 19.00 -7.41 7.88
N ILE A 24 18.40 -6.75 6.88
CA ILE A 24 18.97 -5.51 6.35
C ILE A 24 18.87 -4.35 7.34
N SER A 25 17.82 -4.28 8.16
CA SER A 25 17.72 -3.27 9.21
C SER A 25 18.80 -3.48 10.27
N ASP A 26 19.04 -4.71 10.69
CA ASP A 26 20.12 -5.05 11.62
C ASP A 26 21.50 -4.69 11.04
N GLU A 27 21.77 -5.02 9.77
CA GLU A 27 23.02 -4.67 9.09
C GLU A 27 23.25 -3.15 9.02
N HIS A 28 22.18 -2.39 8.80
CA HIS A 28 22.20 -0.92 8.74
C HIS A 28 22.05 -0.25 10.11
N GLY A 29 21.92 -1.02 11.20
CA GLY A 29 21.75 -0.48 12.55
C GLY A 29 20.45 0.29 12.74
N ILE A 30 19.37 -0.09 12.05
CA ILE A 30 18.05 0.52 12.14
C ILE A 30 17.18 -0.29 13.10
N ASP A 31 16.68 0.37 14.15
CA ASP A 31 15.77 -0.25 15.10
C ASP A 31 14.34 -0.40 14.52
N PRO A 32 13.46 -1.23 15.13
CA PRO A 32 12.07 -1.37 14.70
C PRO A 32 11.22 -0.10 14.63
N THR A 33 11.66 0.98 15.28
CA THR A 33 10.97 2.27 15.29
C THR A 33 11.51 3.24 14.24
N GLY A 34 12.49 2.78 13.45
CA GLY A 34 13.13 3.49 12.36
C GLY A 34 14.31 4.37 12.78
N ASN A 35 14.80 4.31 14.02
CA ASN A 35 15.97 5.12 14.41
C ASN A 35 17.26 4.39 14.11
N TYR A 36 18.29 5.16 13.77
CA TYR A 36 19.66 4.63 13.68
C TYR A 36 20.27 4.47 15.08
N VAL A 37 20.72 3.26 15.38
CA VAL A 37 21.39 2.85 16.62
C VAL A 37 22.74 2.15 16.33
N GLY A 38 23.22 2.24 15.08
CA GLY A 38 24.48 1.66 14.65
C GLY A 38 25.72 2.38 15.17
N ASP A 39 26.88 1.75 14.96
CA ASP A 39 28.18 2.19 15.47
C ASP A 39 29.18 2.55 14.37
N SER A 40 28.79 2.45 13.10
CA SER A 40 29.68 2.62 11.95
C SER A 40 29.07 3.49 10.85
N ASP A 41 29.80 4.54 10.44
CA ASP A 41 29.38 5.45 9.37
C ASP A 41 29.13 4.73 8.02
N LEU A 42 29.77 3.57 7.82
CA LEU A 42 29.56 2.74 6.62
C LEU A 42 28.12 2.23 6.50
N GLN A 43 27.41 2.07 7.62
CA GLN A 43 26.01 1.65 7.65
C GLN A 43 25.09 2.70 7.02
N LEU A 44 25.48 3.98 7.01
CA LEU A 44 24.68 5.06 6.43
C LEU A 44 25.07 5.42 4.99
N GLU A 45 26.23 4.98 4.50
CA GLU A 45 26.78 5.41 3.19
C GLU A 45 25.81 5.17 2.01
N ARG A 46 25.00 4.10 2.08
CA ARG A 46 24.05 3.72 1.02
C ARG A 46 22.65 3.40 1.52
N ILE A 47 22.29 3.90 2.70
CA ILE A 47 20.99 3.62 3.30
C ILE A 47 19.82 4.12 2.44
N SER A 48 20.04 5.18 1.65
CA SER A 48 19.05 5.75 0.72
C SER A 48 18.58 4.81 -0.39
N VAL A 49 19.32 3.72 -0.65
CA VAL A 49 18.94 2.70 -1.65
C VAL A 49 17.61 2.05 -1.27
N TYR A 50 17.45 1.67 0.00
CA TYR A 50 16.29 0.92 0.50
C TYR A 50 15.38 1.73 1.42
N TYR A 51 15.88 2.80 2.04
CA TYR A 51 15.12 3.59 2.99
C TYR A 51 14.90 5.02 2.49
N ASN A 52 13.79 5.60 2.93
CA ASN A 52 13.54 7.04 2.93
C ASN A 52 13.92 7.62 4.27
N GLU A 53 14.63 8.74 4.28
CA GLU A 53 14.86 9.53 5.49
C GLU A 53 13.69 10.50 5.68
N ALA A 54 12.96 10.35 6.78
CA ALA A 54 11.87 11.24 7.17
C ALA A 54 12.39 12.44 7.99
N SER A 55 11.55 13.45 8.20
CA SER A 55 11.86 14.73 8.88
C SER A 55 12.34 14.62 10.34
N SER A 56 12.39 13.41 10.91
CA SER A 56 12.86 13.12 12.26
C SER A 56 14.12 12.23 12.29
N SER A 57 14.89 12.16 11.20
CA SER A 57 16.03 11.23 11.03
C SER A 57 15.61 9.77 11.23
N LYS A 58 14.34 9.48 10.92
CA LYS A 58 13.79 8.13 10.91
C LYS A 58 13.89 7.55 9.51
N TYR A 59 14.32 6.31 9.43
CA TYR A 59 14.45 5.56 8.20
C TYR A 59 13.22 4.68 8.00
N VAL A 60 12.56 4.86 6.85
CA VAL A 60 11.34 4.13 6.47
C VAL A 60 11.61 3.30 5.22
N PRO A 61 11.38 1.97 5.23
CA PRO A 61 11.55 1.11 4.08
C PRO A 61 10.76 1.59 2.87
N ARG A 62 11.40 1.55 1.72
CA ARG A 62 10.80 1.80 0.41
C ARG A 62 10.16 0.50 -0.11
N ALA A 63 9.18 0.00 0.63
CA ALA A 63 8.56 -1.30 0.43
C ALA A 63 7.04 -1.21 0.24
N ILE A 64 6.50 -2.05 -0.64
CA ILE A 64 5.06 -2.25 -0.84
C ILE A 64 4.75 -3.71 -0.50
N LEU A 65 3.79 -3.91 0.39
CA LEU A 65 3.35 -5.21 0.88
C LEU A 65 1.95 -5.48 0.37
N VAL A 66 1.78 -6.52 -0.44
CA VAL A 66 0.51 -6.86 -1.09
C VAL A 66 0.04 -8.23 -0.59
N ASP A 67 -1.21 -8.33 -0.15
CA ASP A 67 -1.82 -9.64 0.11
C ASP A 67 -3.34 -9.60 -0.04
N LEU A 68 -3.95 -10.60 -0.65
CA LEU A 68 -5.42 -10.66 -0.69
C LEU A 68 -6.00 -11.21 0.62
N GLU A 69 -5.18 -11.83 1.46
CA GLU A 69 -5.57 -12.36 2.76
C GLU A 69 -5.27 -11.35 3.89
N PRO A 70 -6.29 -10.81 4.59
CA PRO A 70 -6.09 -9.82 5.65
C PRO A 70 -5.21 -10.33 6.80
N GLY A 71 -5.28 -11.63 7.12
CA GLY A 71 -4.55 -12.25 8.24
C GLY A 71 -3.02 -12.24 8.09
N THR A 72 -2.50 -12.18 6.86
CA THR A 72 -1.05 -12.04 6.65
C THR A 72 -0.54 -10.70 7.18
N MET A 73 -1.35 -9.64 7.07
CA MET A 73 -0.93 -8.29 7.47
C MET A 73 -0.79 -8.17 8.98
N ASP A 74 -1.66 -8.82 9.74
CA ASP A 74 -1.55 -8.88 11.20
C ASP A 74 -0.30 -9.64 11.64
N SER A 75 0.08 -10.66 10.88
CA SER A 75 1.32 -11.42 11.11
C SER A 75 2.57 -10.56 10.84
N VAL A 76 2.57 -9.74 9.78
CA VAL A 76 3.68 -8.81 9.50
C VAL A 76 3.74 -7.68 10.53
N ARG A 77 2.58 -7.09 10.89
CA ARG A 77 2.51 -6.00 11.87
C ARG A 77 2.88 -6.43 13.28
N SER A 78 2.58 -7.67 13.66
CA SER A 78 2.98 -8.25 14.96
C SER A 78 4.44 -8.70 14.99
N GLY A 79 5.12 -8.74 13.84
CA GLY A 79 6.54 -9.04 13.75
C GLY A 79 7.42 -7.97 14.40
N ALA A 80 8.67 -8.34 14.71
CA ALA A 80 9.60 -7.47 15.43
C ALA A 80 9.80 -6.10 14.76
N PHE A 81 9.71 -6.03 13.44
CA PHE A 81 9.83 -4.80 12.64
C PHE A 81 8.51 -4.37 11.98
N GLY A 82 7.36 -4.86 12.46
CA GLY A 82 6.06 -4.53 11.86
C GLY A 82 5.75 -3.03 11.85
N HIS A 83 6.20 -2.31 12.89
CA HIS A 83 6.02 -0.85 13.04
C HIS A 83 6.96 -0.01 12.17
N LEU A 84 7.93 -0.63 11.51
CA LEU A 84 8.87 0.05 10.62
C LEU A 84 8.17 0.50 9.32
N PHE A 85 7.20 -0.29 8.84
CA PHE A 85 6.44 0.02 7.64
C PHE A 85 5.33 1.02 7.94
N ARG A 86 5.13 1.99 7.04
CA ARG A 86 3.97 2.88 7.14
C ARG A 86 2.68 2.11 6.85
N PRO A 87 1.55 2.51 7.45
CA PRO A 87 0.24 1.93 7.11
C PRO A 87 -0.04 1.94 5.60
N ASP A 88 0.43 2.97 4.90
CA ASP A 88 0.24 3.15 3.45
C ASP A 88 1.07 2.19 2.59
N ASN A 89 2.01 1.46 3.18
CA ASN A 89 2.80 0.45 2.47
C ASN A 89 2.03 -0.87 2.31
N PHE A 90 0.91 -1.05 3.02
CA PHE A 90 0.13 -2.29 3.02
C PHE A 90 -1.07 -2.18 2.07
N ILE A 91 -1.20 -3.14 1.16
CA ILE A 91 -2.33 -3.30 0.24
C ILE A 91 -2.94 -4.66 0.53
N PHE A 92 -4.15 -4.68 1.12
CA PHE A 92 -4.83 -5.94 1.43
C PHE A 92 -6.34 -5.99 1.18
N GLY A 93 -6.83 -7.16 0.76
CA GLY A 93 -8.21 -7.35 0.34
C GLY A 93 -8.51 -6.71 -1.03
N TYR A 94 -9.74 -6.94 -1.52
CA TYR A 94 -10.21 -6.41 -2.82
C TYR A 94 -10.36 -4.88 -2.82
N THR A 95 -10.54 -4.27 -1.65
CA THR A 95 -10.79 -2.83 -1.47
C THR A 95 -9.50 -2.00 -1.36
N ALA A 96 -8.37 -2.57 -0.91
CA ALA A 96 -7.15 -1.79 -0.74
C ALA A 96 -6.44 -1.41 -2.05
N ILE A 97 -6.66 -2.15 -3.13
CA ILE A 97 -6.17 -1.76 -4.45
C ILE A 97 -6.85 -0.46 -4.90
N GLN A 98 -8.15 -0.33 -4.63
CA GLN A 98 -8.90 0.90 -4.90
C GLN A 98 -8.35 2.08 -4.09
N GLU A 99 -8.09 1.87 -2.80
CA GLU A 99 -7.49 2.87 -1.90
C GLU A 99 -6.10 3.33 -2.40
N LEU A 100 -5.28 2.40 -2.90
CA LEU A 100 -3.99 2.72 -3.52
C LEU A 100 -4.17 3.58 -4.77
N PHE A 101 -5.05 3.17 -5.70
CA PHE A 101 -5.28 3.92 -6.93
C PHE A 101 -5.83 5.32 -6.64
N LYS A 102 -6.75 5.47 -5.67
CA LYS A 102 -7.22 6.78 -5.20
C LYS A 102 -6.06 7.67 -4.75
N ARG A 103 -5.16 7.16 -3.90
CA ARG A 103 -4.01 7.92 -3.39
C ARG A 103 -3.01 8.32 -4.48
N ILE A 104 -2.71 7.40 -5.40
CA ILE A 104 -1.84 7.69 -6.54
C ILE A 104 -2.49 8.74 -7.43
N SER A 105 -3.79 8.60 -7.72
CA SER A 105 -4.57 9.57 -8.49
C SER A 105 -4.52 10.95 -7.84
N GLU A 106 -4.80 11.08 -6.54
CA GLU A 106 -4.76 12.35 -5.82
C GLU A 106 -3.41 13.06 -5.90
N GLN A 107 -2.31 12.33 -5.68
CA GLN A 107 -0.96 12.88 -5.79
C GLN A 107 -0.63 13.26 -7.24
N PHE A 108 -1.00 12.41 -8.18
CA PHE A 108 -0.85 12.68 -9.61
C PHE A 108 -1.60 13.96 -10.01
N THR A 109 -2.90 14.08 -9.71
CA THR A 109 -3.71 15.26 -10.02
C THR A 109 -3.10 16.52 -9.42
N ALA A 110 -2.63 16.46 -8.16
CA ALA A 110 -2.00 17.59 -7.50
C ALA A 110 -0.69 18.03 -8.18
N MET A 111 0.15 17.07 -8.61
CA MET A 111 1.38 17.35 -9.35
C MET A 111 1.11 17.84 -10.77
N PHE A 112 0.18 17.20 -11.47
CA PHE A 112 -0.19 17.51 -12.86
C PHE A 112 -0.79 18.91 -12.98
N ARG A 113 -1.69 19.31 -12.06
CA ARG A 113 -2.21 20.70 -11.98
C ARG A 113 -1.12 21.74 -11.80
N ARG A 114 -0.02 21.39 -11.14
CA ARG A 114 1.14 22.27 -10.93
C ARG A 114 2.16 22.20 -12.07
N LYS A 115 1.91 21.41 -13.11
CA LYS A 115 2.86 21.05 -14.17
C LYS A 115 4.22 20.57 -13.62
N ALA A 116 4.21 19.95 -12.44
CA ALA A 116 5.41 19.43 -11.81
C ALA A 116 5.91 18.22 -12.61
N PHE A 117 7.21 18.22 -12.96
CA PHE A 117 7.90 17.15 -13.72
C PHE A 117 7.36 16.86 -15.13
N LEU A 118 6.27 17.49 -15.57
CA LEU A 118 5.61 17.24 -16.86
C LEU A 118 6.56 17.36 -18.06
N HIS A 119 7.48 18.33 -18.03
CA HIS A 119 8.46 18.55 -19.10
C HIS A 119 9.43 17.38 -19.33
N TRP A 120 9.69 16.55 -18.32
CA TRP A 120 10.54 15.36 -18.49
C TRP A 120 9.84 14.32 -19.37
N TYR A 121 8.52 14.20 -19.26
CA TYR A 121 7.75 13.24 -20.03
C TYR A 121 7.40 13.76 -21.42
N THR A 122 7.03 15.05 -21.53
CA THR A 122 6.78 15.65 -22.85
C THR A 122 8.07 15.79 -23.68
N GLY A 123 9.23 15.91 -23.02
CA GLY A 123 10.54 15.84 -23.65
C GLY A 123 10.88 14.48 -24.26
N GLU A 124 10.30 13.39 -23.73
CA GLU A 124 10.42 12.02 -24.26
C GLU A 124 9.36 11.71 -25.34
N GLY A 125 8.51 12.68 -25.69
CA GLY A 125 7.51 12.57 -26.75
C GLY A 125 6.10 12.19 -26.30
N MET A 126 5.85 12.15 -24.99
CA MET A 126 4.51 11.92 -24.43
C MET A 126 3.64 13.18 -24.55
N ASP A 127 2.37 13.05 -24.92
CA ASP A 127 1.46 14.20 -25.06
C ASP A 127 0.72 14.52 -23.74
N GLU A 128 0.42 15.80 -23.50
CA GLU A 128 -0.33 16.21 -22.29
C GLU A 128 -1.72 15.55 -22.25
N MET A 129 -2.33 15.21 -23.39
CA MET A 129 -3.62 14.50 -23.43
C MET A 129 -3.54 13.05 -22.95
N GLU A 130 -2.40 12.38 -23.14
CA GLU A 130 -2.18 11.00 -22.67
C GLU A 130 -2.21 10.91 -21.14
N PHE A 131 -1.79 11.98 -20.45
CA PHE A 131 -1.91 12.09 -18.99
C PHE A 131 -3.36 12.17 -18.53
N THR A 132 -4.18 12.96 -19.22
CA THR A 132 -5.62 13.07 -18.90
C THR A 132 -6.38 11.78 -19.20
N GLU A 133 -5.99 11.07 -20.26
CA GLU A 133 -6.57 9.76 -20.59
C GLU A 133 -6.19 8.71 -19.53
N ALA A 134 -4.93 8.66 -19.13
CA ALA A 134 -4.47 7.76 -18.05
C ALA A 134 -5.16 8.05 -16.72
N GLU A 135 -5.40 9.33 -16.38
CA GLU A 135 -6.16 9.73 -15.19
C GLU A 135 -7.62 9.26 -15.28
N SER A 136 -8.27 9.41 -16.42
CA SER A 136 -9.64 8.91 -16.64
C SER A 136 -9.72 7.40 -16.46
N ASN A 137 -8.84 6.65 -17.13
CA ASN A 137 -8.81 5.19 -17.05
C ASN A 137 -8.61 4.70 -15.61
N MET A 138 -7.80 5.41 -14.81
CA MET A 138 -7.61 5.09 -13.39
C MET A 138 -8.86 5.35 -12.56
N ASN A 139 -9.56 6.46 -12.81
CA ASN A 139 -10.80 6.81 -12.10
C ASN A 139 -11.95 5.86 -12.44
N ASP A 140 -12.03 5.42 -13.70
CA ASP A 140 -13.00 4.42 -14.14
C ASP A 140 -12.76 3.09 -13.42
N LEU A 141 -11.50 2.63 -13.37
CA LEU A 141 -11.13 1.42 -12.64
C LEU A 141 -11.47 1.51 -11.15
N VAL A 142 -11.18 2.65 -10.50
CA VAL A 142 -11.55 2.90 -9.10
C VAL A 142 -13.06 2.83 -8.88
N SER A 143 -13.84 3.30 -9.86
CA SER A 143 -15.30 3.28 -9.81
C SER A 143 -15.86 1.88 -9.98
N GLU A 144 -15.30 1.07 -10.88
CA GLU A 144 -15.64 -0.35 -11.03
C GLU A 144 -15.41 -1.11 -9.72
N TYR A 145 -14.26 -0.91 -9.07
CA TYR A 145 -13.99 -1.52 -7.76
C TYR A 145 -14.96 -1.06 -6.66
N GLN A 146 -15.48 0.17 -6.72
CA GLN A 146 -16.51 0.64 -5.78
C GLN A 146 -17.82 -0.12 -6.02
N GLN A 147 -18.25 -0.21 -7.28
CA GLN A 147 -19.50 -0.87 -7.65
C GLN A 147 -19.51 -2.35 -7.25
N TYR A 148 -18.40 -3.07 -7.44
CA TYR A 148 -18.28 -4.45 -6.98
C TYR A 148 -18.37 -4.60 -5.46
N GLN A 149 -17.79 -3.66 -4.70
CA GLN A 149 -17.91 -3.66 -3.24
C GLN A 149 -19.35 -3.41 -2.79
N ASP A 150 -19.98 -2.39 -3.34
CA ASP A 150 -21.34 -1.99 -2.98
C ASP A 150 -22.32 -3.12 -3.30
N ALA A 151 -22.20 -3.76 -4.47
CA ALA A 151 -23.02 -4.92 -4.85
C ALA A 151 -22.81 -6.13 -3.93
N THR A 152 -21.57 -6.41 -3.52
CA THR A 152 -21.29 -7.53 -2.59
C THR A 152 -21.86 -7.26 -1.19
N ALA A 153 -21.80 -5.99 -0.74
CA ALA A 153 -22.36 -5.59 0.55
C ALA A 153 -23.90 -5.60 0.55
N GLU A 154 -24.53 -5.23 -0.56
CA GLU A 154 -25.98 -5.35 -0.76
C GLU A 154 -26.42 -6.83 -0.76
N GLU A 155 -25.74 -7.71 -1.51
CA GLU A 155 -26.05 -9.15 -1.51
C GLU A 155 -25.87 -9.82 -0.13
N GLU A 156 -24.82 -9.46 0.62
CA GLU A 156 -24.65 -9.93 2.00
C GLU A 156 -25.74 -9.38 2.92
N GLY A 157 -26.12 -8.10 2.78
CA GLY A 157 -27.19 -7.47 3.57
C GLY A 157 -28.57 -8.09 3.35
N GLU A 158 -28.93 -8.39 2.10
CA GLU A 158 -30.18 -9.05 1.74
C GLU A 158 -30.26 -10.47 2.32
N MET A 159 -29.16 -11.22 2.34
CA MET A 159 -29.12 -12.54 3.00
C MET A 159 -29.42 -12.48 4.50
N TYR A 160 -28.94 -11.44 5.19
CA TYR A 160 -29.21 -11.27 6.63
C TYR A 160 -30.65 -10.79 6.91
N GLU A 161 -31.24 -9.98 6.02
CA GLU A 161 -32.64 -9.58 6.13
C GLU A 161 -33.61 -10.76 5.89
N ASP A 162 -33.33 -11.61 4.89
CA ASP A 162 -34.13 -12.83 4.63
C ASP A 162 -34.05 -13.84 5.80
N ASP A 163 -32.88 -14.00 6.43
CA ASP A 163 -32.70 -14.86 7.61
C ASP A 163 -33.47 -14.34 8.85
N GLU A 164 -33.62 -13.01 9.00
CA GLU A 164 -34.43 -12.41 10.07
C GLU A 164 -35.94 -12.59 9.81
N GLU A 165 -36.41 -12.43 8.57
CA GLU A 165 -37.83 -12.61 8.21
C GLU A 165 -38.31 -14.08 8.31
N GLU A 166 -37.47 -15.08 8.00
CA GLU A 166 -37.84 -16.49 8.19
C GLU A 166 -38.00 -16.89 9.68
N SER A 167 -37.38 -16.15 10.59
CA SER A 167 -37.41 -16.45 12.03
C SER A 167 -38.70 -16.02 12.74
N GLU A 168 -39.50 -15.12 12.15
CA GLU A 168 -40.73 -14.58 12.77
C GLU A 168 -42.03 -15.38 12.44
N VAL A 169 -42.00 -16.37 11.55
CA VAL A 169 -43.23 -17.03 11.05
C VAL A 169 -43.72 -18.24 11.89
N GLN A 170 -42.98 -18.68 12.92
CA GLN A 170 -43.39 -19.80 13.79
C GLN A 170 -43.79 -19.39 15.21
N GLY A 171 -44.87 -18.63 15.33
CA GLY A 171 -45.63 -18.49 16.58
C GLY A 171 -46.43 -19.77 16.90
N PRO A 172 -46.40 -20.29 18.15
CA PRO A 172 -46.97 -21.60 18.49
C PRO A 172 -48.50 -21.58 18.46
N LYS A 173 -49.10 -22.63 17.87
CA LYS A 173 -50.54 -22.96 18.01
C LYS A 173 -50.85 -23.56 19.37
#